data_AF-A0A357V014-F1
#
_entry.id   AF-A0A357V014-F1
#
_cell.length_a   1.000
_cell.length_b   1.000
_cell.length_c   1.000
_cell.angle_alpha   90.00
_cell.angle_beta   90.00
_cell.angle_gamma   90.00
#
_symmetry.space_group_name_H-M   'P 1'
#
loop_
_entity.id
_entity.type
_entity.pdbx_description
1 polymer ?
#
loop_
_entity_poly.entity_id
_entity_poly.type
_entity_poly.pdbx_seq_one_letter_code
_entity_poly.pdbx_strand_id
1 'polypeptide(L)' 'MGVYNLERLTFLLVDDNRFVLKILQDVLKTLGAGQVITAENGVEAIEFLSAHHGPYGCPVDMIISDLVMAPIDGHLLLK' A
#
# COMPACT_ATOMS: atom_id res chain seq x y z
N MET A 1 9.09 6.16 24.38
CA MET A 1 8.91 5.53 23.06
C MET A 1 7.42 5.35 22.88
N GLY A 2 6.80 6.07 21.93
CA GLY A 2 5.35 6.01 21.75
C GLY A 2 4.93 4.56 21.44
N VAL A 3 3.91 4.06 22.14
CA VAL A 3 3.35 2.74 21.87
C VAL A 3 2.46 2.89 20.64
N TYR A 4 3.05 2.78 19.46
CA TYR A 4 2.28 2.73 18.21
C TYR A 4 1.70 1.31 18.08
N ASN A 5 0.39 1.20 17.87
CA ASN A 5 -0.25 -0.08 17.58
C ASN A 5 -0.71 -0.06 16.12
N LEU A 6 0.00 -0.81 15.27
CA LEU A 6 -0.29 -0.94 13.84
C LEU A 6 -0.89 -2.32 13.49
N GLU A 7 -1.15 -3.18 14.48
CA GLU A 7 -1.51 -4.59 14.27
C GLU A 7 -2.82 -4.79 13.52
N ARG A 8 -3.68 -3.77 13.51
CA ARG A 8 -4.97 -3.79 12.80
C ARG A 8 -4.96 -3.02 11.49
N LEU A 9 -3.86 -2.34 11.18
CA LEU A 9 -3.76 -1.48 10.00
C LEU A 9 -3.30 -2.28 8.79
N THR A 10 -3.98 -2.04 7.68
CA THR A 10 -3.65 -2.55 6.36
C THR A 10 -3.04 -1.43 5.52
N PHE A 11 -1.82 -1.66 5.04
CA PHE A 11 -1.09 -0.73 4.18
C PHE A 11 -1.06 -1.25 2.74
N LEU A 12 -1.26 -0.37 1.77
CA LEU A 12 -0.98 -0.60 0.35
C LEU A 12 0.23 0.24 -0.06
N LEU A 13 1.32 -0.43 -0.45
CA LEU A 13 2.53 0.19 -0.98
C LEU A 13 2.50 0.12 -2.50
N VAL A 14 2.74 1.23 -3.19
CA VAL A 14 2.73 1.30 -4.66
C VAL A 14 4.00 1.98 -5.13
N ASP A 15 4.87 1.25 -5.80
CA ASP A 15 6.17 1.74 -6.26
C ASP A 15 6.67 0.79 -7.36
N ASP A 16 7.19 1.32 -8.47
CA ASP A 16 7.70 0.52 -9.58
C ASP A 16 9.07 -0.11 -9.28
N ASN A 17 9.70 0.30 -8.18
CA ASN A 17 10.93 -0.26 -7.67
C ASN A 17 10.68 -1.32 -6.58
N ARG A 18 10.77 -2.58 -6.99
CA ARG A 18 10.64 -3.75 -6.11
C ARG A 18 11.58 -3.75 -4.90
N PHE A 19 12.74 -3.11 -5.00
CA PHE A 19 13.67 -2.97 -3.86
C PHE A 19 13.13 -2.01 -2.80
N VAL A 20 12.53 -0.89 -3.22
CA VAL A 20 11.88 0.08 -2.32
C VAL A 20 10.67 -0.56 -1.64
N LEU A 21 9.81 -1.24 -2.41
CA LEU A 21 8.68 -2.01 -1.86
C LEU A 21 9.14 -2.98 -0.77
N LYS A 22 10.22 -3.72 -1.01
CA LYS A 22 10.75 -4.70 -0.06
C LYS A 22 11.22 -4.03 1.23
N ILE A 23 11.96 -2.92 1.15
CA ILE A 23 12.42 -2.18 2.32
C ILE A 23 11.23 -1.64 3.13
N LEU A 24 10.28 -0.98 2.48
CA LEU A 24 9.11 -0.41 3.14
C LEU A 24 8.26 -1.48 3.80
N GLN A 25 8.08 -2.62 3.12
CA GLN A 25 7.36 -3.77 3.67
C GLN A 25 8.05 -4.31 4.93
N ASP A 26 9.37 -4.46 4.92
CA ASP A 26 10.13 -4.96 6.06
C ASP A 26 10.09 -3.98 7.25
N VAL A 27 10.13 -2.67 6.97
CA VAL A 27 9.97 -1.62 8.00
C VAL A 27 8.58 -1.70 8.65
N LEU A 28 7.51 -1.71 7.86
CA LEU A 28 6.14 -1.76 8.39
C LEU A 28 5.86 -3.04 9.17
N LYS A 29 6.35 -4.19 8.69
CA LYS A 29 6.27 -5.46 9.43
C LYS A 29 7.01 -5.38 10.77
N THR A 30 8.20 -4.79 10.78
CA THR A 30 8.99 -4.59 12.01
C THR A 30 8.27 -3.68 13.01
N LEU A 31 7.50 -2.70 12.52
CA LEU A 31 6.66 -1.83 13.33
C LEU A 31 5.33 -2.48 13.78
N GLY A 32 5.08 -3.73 13.40
CA GLY A 32 3.88 -4.48 13.79
C GLY A 32 2.64 -4.18 12.94
N ALA A 33 2.80 -3.75 11.69
CA ALA A 33 1.67 -3.60 10.77
C ALA A 33 0.94 -4.93 10.56
N GLY A 34 -0.39 -4.91 10.65
CA GLY A 34 -1.24 -6.09 10.50
C GLY A 34 -1.12 -6.72 9.11
N GLN A 35 -1.32 -5.91 8.08
CA GLN A 35 -1.21 -6.35 6.69
C GLN A 35 -0.45 -5.32 5.84
N VAL A 36 0.43 -5.80 4.97
CA VAL A 36 1.17 -4.97 4.02
C VAL A 36 1.07 -5.58 2.64
N ILE A 37 0.39 -4.86 1.75
CA ILE A 37 0.08 -5.22 0.37
C ILE A 37 0.96 -4.36 -0.53
N THR A 38 1.37 -4.91 -1.67
CA THR A 38 2.27 -4.21 -2.61
C THR A 38 1.69 -4.26 -4.02
N ALA A 39 1.87 -3.19 -4.78
CA ALA A 39 1.58 -3.10 -6.21
C ALA A 39 2.77 -2.43 -6.91
N GLU A 40 3.11 -2.87 -8.13
CA GLU A 40 4.29 -2.35 -8.87
C GLU A 40 3.93 -1.16 -9.79
N ASN A 41 2.66 -0.75 -9.84
CA ASN A 41 2.19 0.41 -10.59
C ASN A 41 0.76 0.80 -10.17
N GLY A 42 0.28 1.95 -10.66
CA GLY A 42 -1.07 2.44 -10.36
C GLY A 42 -2.21 1.58 -10.91
N VAL A 43 -2.02 0.80 -11.98
CA VAL A 43 -3.08 -0.08 -12.52
C VAL A 43 -3.36 -1.21 -11.56
N GLU A 44 -2.31 -1.92 -11.12
CA GLU A 44 -2.41 -2.98 -10.12
C GLU A 44 -3.04 -2.48 -8.81
N ALA A 45 -2.66 -1.28 -8.38
CA ALA A 45 -3.23 -0.66 -7.18
C ALA A 45 -4.74 -0.38 -7.33
N ILE A 46 -5.18 0.17 -8.46
CA ILE A 46 -6.59 0.44 -8.74
C ILE A 46 -7.40 -0.85 -8.82
N GLU A 47 -6.88 -1.87 -9.50
CA GLU A 47 -7.52 -3.18 -9.61
C GLU A 47 -7.70 -3.83 -8.23
N PHE A 48 -6.65 -3.78 -7.40
CA PHE A 48 -6.70 -4.27 -6.03
C PHE A 48 -7.77 -3.53 -5.21
N LEU A 49 -7.74 -2.19 -5.21
CA LEU A 49 -8.69 -1.37 -4.46
C LEU A 49 -10.14 -1.61 -4.92
N SER A 50 -10.36 -1.72 -6.22
CA SER A 50 -11.68 -1.95 -6.80
C SER A 50 -12.23 -3.34 -6.45
N ALA A 51 -11.40 -4.38 -6.51
CA ALA A 51 -11.79 -5.74 -6.17
C ALA A 51 -12.10 -5.93 -4.68
N HIS A 52 -11.48 -5.11 -3.82
CA HIS A 52 -11.64 -5.17 -2.37
C HIS A 52 -12.52 -4.03 -1.82
N HIS A 53 -13.23 -3.32 -2.69
CA HIS A 53 -14.21 -2.33 -2.28
C HIS A 53 -15.56 -2.99 -1.96
N GLY A 54 -16.13 -2.70 -0.79
CA GLY A 54 -17.47 -3.15 -0.40
C GLY A 54 -17.57 -3.75 1.01
N PRO A 55 -18.77 -4.19 1.42
CA PRO A 55 -19.04 -4.62 2.79
C PRO A 55 -18.29 -5.88 3.25
N TYR A 56 -17.70 -6.63 2.32
CA TYR A 56 -16.91 -7.84 2.59
C TYR A 56 -15.46 -7.72 2.10
N GLY A 57 -15.04 -6.53 1.69
CA GLY A 57 -13.71 -6.27 1.19
C GLY A 57 -12.65 -6.17 2.28
N CYS A 58 -11.38 -6.17 1.89
CA CYS A 58 -10.26 -5.86 2.77
C CYS A 58 -10.07 -4.33 2.76
N PRO A 59 -10.41 -3.61 3.85
CA PRO A 59 -10.21 -2.18 3.90
C PRO A 59 -8.71 -1.87 3.94
N VAL A 60 -8.29 -0.92 3.10
CA VAL A 60 -6.95 -0.34 3.14
C VAL A 60 -7.01 0.93 3.98
N ASP A 61 -6.25 0.97 5.08
CA ASP A 61 -6.22 2.11 6.00
C ASP A 61 -5.25 3.20 5.53
N MET A 62 -4.18 2.80 4.83
CA MET A 62 -3.17 3.72 4.33
C MET A 62 -2.60 3.27 2.99
N ILE A 63 -2.48 4.22 2.06
CA ILE A 63 -1.78 4.04 0.78
C ILE A 63 -0.49 4.86 0.83
N ILE A 64 0.64 4.24 0.48
CA ILE A 64 1.93 4.89 0.27
C ILE A 64 2.31 4.66 -1.18
N SER A 65 2.32 5.71 -1.99
CA SER A 65 2.60 5.62 -3.42
C SER A 65 3.81 6.46 -3.79
N ASP A 66 4.67 5.94 -4.67
CA ASP A 66 5.55 6.80 -5.44
C ASP A 66 4.73 7.70 -6.38
N LEU A 67 5.24 8.89 -6.68
CA LEU A 67 4.57 9.85 -7.55
C LEU A 67 4.86 9.61 -9.02
N VAL A 68 5.99 8.99 -9.37
CA VAL A 68 6.48 8.89 -10.76
C VAL A 68 6.56 7.43 -11.18
N MET A 69 5.42 6.91 -11.66
CA MET A 69 5.31 5.52 -12.13
C MET A 69 4.65 5.48 -13.52
N ALA A 70 4.80 4.36 -14.23
CA ALA A 70 4.09 4.06 -15.46
C ALA A 70 3.30 2.74 -15.31
N PRO A 71 2.17 2.56 -16.01
CA PRO A 71 1.51 3.51 -16.92
C PRO A 71 0.61 4.53 -16.22
N ILE A 72 0.27 4.29 -14.94
CA ILE A 72 -0.50 5.21 -14.09
C ILE A 72 0.44 5.69 -12.98
N ASP A 73 0.57 7.01 -12.88
CA ASP A 73 1.37 7.67 -11.86
C ASP A 73 0.63 7.78 -10.51
N GLY A 74 1.36 8.12 -9.45
CA GLY A 74 0.79 8.24 -8.10
C GLY A 74 -0.20 9.40 -7.96
N HIS A 75 -0.04 10.46 -8.76
CA HIS A 75 -0.97 11.60 -8.74
C HIS A 75 -2.35 11.22 -9.26
N LEU A 76 -2.42 10.41 -10.31
CA LEU A 76 -3.68 9.91 -10.86
C LEU A 76 -4.28 8.83 -9.95
N LEU A 77 -3.46 7.99 -9.34
CA LEU A 77 -3.90 6.96 -8.38
C LEU A 77 -4.58 7.55 -7.13
N LEU A 78 -4.03 8.64 -6.57
CA LEU A 78 -4.46 9.20 -5.28
C LEU A 78 -5.53 10.30 -5.39
N LYS A 79 -6.17 10.43 -6.56
CA LYS A 79 -7.18 11.45 -6.84
C LYS A 79 -8.59 10.97 -6.51
#